data_AF-A0A812N7T4-F1
#
_entry.id   AF-A0A812N7T4-F1
#
_cell.length_a   1.000
_cell.length_b   1.000
_cell.length_c   1.000
_cell.angle_alpha   90.00
_cell.angle_beta   90.00
_cell.angle_gamma   90.00
#
_symmetry.space_group_name_H-M   'P 1'
#
loop_
_entity.id
_entity.type
_entity.pdbx_description
1 polymer ?
#
loop_
_entity_poly.entity_id
_entity_poly.type
_entity_poly.pdbx_seq_one_letter_code
_entity_poly.pdbx_strand_id
1 'polypeptide(L)'
;MAGGRAKAAKAMPSKTKGTASSVASAPTLSREDALQSLQKAFDTLKFMPQGQGDADSARTLCQPNLIRHASGEVRLWASKCLAEVLRIFVPSPPFETERFPPIMELFLEQLSLLRNPSAATYAYAFELLERLEEIRGFMLIFDCSPADVESLIVSLADTCITAAK
;
A
#
# COMPACT_ATOMS: atom_id res chain seq x y z
N MET A 1 9.38 31.08 -73.96
CA MET A 1 8.00 31.03 -74.50
C MET A 1 7.33 29.80 -73.94
N ALA A 2 6.13 29.98 -73.36
CA ALA A 2 5.03 29.02 -73.10
C ALA A 2 5.36 27.52 -72.89
N GLY A 3 4.84 26.79 -71.89
CA GLY A 3 3.69 27.00 -71.02
C GLY A 3 2.98 25.65 -70.76
N GLY A 4 2.58 25.40 -69.50
CA GLY A 4 1.57 24.41 -69.08
C GLY A 4 2.05 22.95 -68.97
N ARG A 5 1.55 22.10 -68.06
CA ARG A 5 0.55 22.17 -66.98
C ARG A 5 0.83 20.92 -66.11
N ALA A 6 0.98 21.05 -64.78
CA ALA A 6 0.95 19.91 -63.87
C ALA A 6 -0.09 20.15 -62.77
N LYS A 7 -0.85 19.10 -62.49
CA LYS A 7 -2.13 19.07 -61.76
C LYS A 7 -2.03 19.45 -60.28
N ALA A 8 -3.16 19.99 -59.81
CA ALA A 8 -3.48 20.34 -58.45
C ALA A 8 -3.33 19.18 -57.45
N ALA A 9 -2.67 19.46 -56.32
CA ALA A 9 -2.80 18.72 -55.09
C ALA A 9 -3.43 19.64 -54.03
N LYS A 10 -4.44 19.10 -53.37
CA LYS A 10 -5.41 19.75 -52.47
C LYS A 10 -4.73 20.19 -51.17
N ALA A 11 -4.80 21.49 -50.87
CA ALA A 11 -4.42 22.03 -49.57
C ALA A 11 -5.49 21.70 -48.51
N MET A 12 -5.05 21.33 -47.31
CA MET A 12 -5.88 21.23 -46.12
C MET A 12 -5.11 21.87 -44.95
N PRO A 13 -5.77 22.66 -44.08
CA PRO A 13 -5.07 23.56 -43.17
C PRO A 13 -4.62 22.85 -41.88
N SER A 14 -3.41 23.21 -41.46
CA SER A 14 -2.86 22.98 -40.13
C SER A 14 -3.67 23.73 -39.06
N LYS A 15 -4.23 23.00 -38.10
CA LYS A 15 -4.54 23.54 -36.76
C LYS A 15 -4.00 22.60 -35.70
N THR A 16 -2.91 23.05 -35.10
CA THR A 16 -2.40 22.67 -33.78
C THR A 16 -3.53 22.59 -32.75
N LYS A 17 -3.63 21.45 -32.05
CA LYS A 17 -4.35 21.36 -30.78
C LYS A 17 -3.50 20.56 -29.81
N GLY A 18 -3.10 21.24 -28.73
CA GLY A 18 -2.22 20.70 -27.70
C GLY A 18 -2.74 19.40 -27.11
N THR A 19 -1.84 18.45 -26.97
CA THR A 19 -2.04 17.23 -26.20
C THR A 19 -2.01 17.60 -24.72
N ALA A 20 -3.19 17.87 -24.15
CA ALA A 20 -3.39 17.76 -22.71
C ALA A 20 -3.27 16.26 -22.36
N SER A 21 -2.14 15.90 -21.76
CA SER A 21 -1.94 14.59 -21.15
C SER A 21 -2.82 14.49 -19.92
N SER A 22 -4.05 14.01 -20.10
CA SER A 22 -4.95 13.64 -19.01
C SER A 22 -4.43 12.35 -18.37
N VAL A 23 -3.68 12.48 -17.28
CA VAL A 23 -3.37 11.36 -16.39
C VAL A 23 -4.69 10.88 -15.81
N ALA A 24 -5.22 9.79 -16.35
CA ALA A 24 -6.42 9.14 -15.82
C ALA A 24 -6.09 8.61 -14.42
N SER A 25 -6.57 9.32 -13.40
CA SER A 25 -6.55 8.85 -12.02
C SER A 25 -7.39 7.57 -11.96
N ALA A 26 -6.78 6.45 -11.57
CA ALA A 26 -7.50 5.22 -11.31
C ALA A 26 -8.67 5.52 -10.35
N PRO A 27 -9.86 4.91 -10.54
CA PRO A 27 -11.01 5.16 -9.68
C PRO A 27 -10.60 4.85 -8.23
N THR A 28 -10.63 5.87 -7.38
CA THR A 28 -10.41 5.69 -5.95
C THR A 28 -11.61 4.90 -5.42
N LEU A 29 -11.38 3.69 -4.91
CA LEU A 29 -12.41 2.91 -4.22
C LEU A 29 -13.08 3.80 -3.16
N SER A 30 -14.40 3.71 -3.04
CA SER A 30 -15.09 4.40 -1.95
C SER A 30 -14.56 3.87 -0.61
N ARG A 31 -14.61 4.70 0.44
CA ARG A 31 -14.14 4.30 1.78
C ARG A 31 -14.92 3.06 2.24
N GLU A 32 -16.22 3.06 2.04
CA GLU A 32 -17.14 2.01 2.48
C GLU A 32 -16.83 0.68 1.77
N ASP A 33 -16.65 0.71 0.44
CA ASP A 33 -16.30 -0.48 -0.33
C ASP A 33 -14.93 -1.04 0.06
N ALA A 34 -13.95 -0.15 0.28
CA ALA A 34 -12.61 -0.54 0.71
C ALA A 34 -12.64 -1.22 2.09
N LEU A 35 -13.38 -0.64 3.05
CA LEU A 35 -13.54 -1.24 4.39
C LEU A 35 -14.22 -2.60 4.33
N GLN A 36 -15.32 -2.72 3.59
CA GLN A 36 -16.05 -3.98 3.47
C GLN A 36 -15.17 -5.07 2.83
N SER A 37 -14.41 -4.71 1.80
CA SER A 37 -13.48 -5.63 1.14
C SER A 37 -12.37 -6.10 2.08
N LEU A 38 -11.70 -5.17 2.78
CA LEU A 38 -10.60 -5.47 3.70
C LEU A 38 -11.05 -6.28 4.91
N GLN A 39 -12.20 -5.97 5.51
CA GLN A 39 -12.73 -6.72 6.65
C GLN A 39 -13.04 -8.17 6.26
N LYS A 40 -13.68 -8.38 5.10
CA LYS A 40 -13.96 -9.71 4.57
C LYS A 40 -12.66 -10.48 4.27
N ALA A 41 -11.66 -9.80 3.71
CA ALA A 41 -10.35 -10.39 3.47
C ALA A 41 -9.70 -10.82 4.80
N PHE A 42 -9.68 -9.94 5.80
CA PHE A 42 -9.12 -10.21 7.13
C PHE A 42 -9.78 -11.42 7.79
N ASP A 43 -11.12 -11.52 7.77
CA ASP A 43 -11.85 -12.66 8.35
C ASP A 43 -11.48 -14.00 7.72
N THR A 44 -11.12 -13.98 6.44
CA THR A 44 -10.65 -15.16 5.72
C THR A 44 -9.19 -15.47 6.05
N LEU A 45 -8.32 -14.45 6.01
CA LEU A 45 -6.87 -14.60 6.18
C LEU A 45 -6.48 -15.02 7.60
N LYS A 46 -7.18 -14.52 8.64
CA LYS A 46 -6.80 -14.77 10.04
C LYS A 46 -6.82 -16.24 10.46
N PHE A 47 -7.59 -17.07 9.76
CA PHE A 47 -7.67 -18.52 10.00
C PHE A 47 -6.90 -19.34 8.96
N MET A 48 -6.28 -18.70 7.98
CA MET A 48 -5.62 -19.38 6.88
C MET A 48 -4.29 -19.98 7.33
N PRO A 49 -4.04 -21.29 7.15
CA PRO A 49 -2.76 -21.88 7.44
C PRO A 49 -1.65 -21.32 6.55
N GLN A 50 -0.41 -21.41 7.03
CA GLN A 50 0.77 -21.07 6.24
C GLN A 50 0.78 -21.85 4.92
N GLY A 51 1.11 -21.18 3.82
CA GLY A 51 1.20 -21.76 2.48
C GLY A 51 -0.14 -22.00 1.76
N GLN A 52 -1.29 -21.66 2.35
CA GLN A 52 -2.61 -21.84 1.73
C GLN A 52 -3.21 -20.57 1.10
N GLY A 53 -2.42 -19.50 0.98
CA GLY A 53 -2.87 -18.23 0.41
C GLY A 53 -2.74 -18.13 -1.12
N ASP A 54 -3.63 -17.37 -1.73
CA ASP A 54 -3.49 -16.94 -3.13
C ASP A 54 -2.58 -15.70 -3.22
N ALA A 55 -1.46 -15.84 -3.93
CA ALA A 55 -0.45 -14.80 -4.04
C ALA A 55 -0.95 -13.57 -4.81
N ASP A 56 -1.85 -13.74 -5.79
CA ASP A 56 -2.41 -12.64 -6.57
C ASP A 56 -3.37 -11.78 -5.73
N SER A 57 -4.24 -12.43 -4.94
CA SER A 57 -5.09 -11.76 -3.96
C SER A 57 -4.25 -11.01 -2.92
N ALA A 58 -3.18 -11.63 -2.42
CA ALA A 58 -2.25 -11.00 -1.49
C ALA A 58 -1.60 -9.74 -2.08
N ARG A 59 -1.10 -9.79 -3.32
CA ARG A 59 -0.53 -8.62 -4.02
C ARG A 59 -1.54 -7.49 -4.19
N THR A 60 -2.82 -7.82 -4.36
CA THR A 60 -3.89 -6.82 -4.47
C THR A 60 -4.06 -6.02 -3.17
N LEU A 61 -3.85 -6.63 -2.01
CA LEU A 61 -3.89 -5.94 -0.70
C LEU A 61 -2.72 -4.96 -0.51
N CYS A 62 -1.65 -5.11 -1.28
CA CYS A 62 -0.49 -4.20 -1.29
C CYS A 62 -0.62 -3.04 -2.29
N GLN A 63 -1.77 -2.88 -2.93
CA GLN A 63 -1.91 -1.80 -3.91
C GLN A 63 -1.79 -0.42 -3.22
N PRO A 64 -1.12 0.56 -3.86
CA PRO A 64 -0.90 1.89 -3.28
C PRO A 64 -2.18 2.61 -2.86
N ASN A 65 -3.31 2.34 -3.52
CA ASN A 65 -4.62 2.92 -3.20
C ASN A 65 -5.16 2.47 -1.83
N LEU A 66 -4.76 1.30 -1.32
CA LEU A 66 -5.15 0.80 0.01
C LEU A 66 -4.13 1.24 1.07
N ILE A 67 -2.84 1.05 0.81
CA ILE A 67 -1.76 1.44 1.74
C ILE A 67 -1.75 2.95 1.98
N ARG A 68 -2.00 3.75 0.95
CA ARG A 68 -2.00 5.23 1.01
C ARG A 68 -3.41 5.81 0.90
N HIS A 69 -4.43 5.01 1.27
CA HIS A 69 -5.81 5.47 1.23
C HIS A 69 -6.00 6.70 2.13
N ALA A 70 -6.89 7.63 1.80
CA ALA A 70 -7.08 8.87 2.58
C ALA A 70 -7.63 8.60 4.00
N SER A 71 -8.49 7.59 4.15
CA SER A 71 -9.06 7.20 5.44
C SER A 71 -8.05 6.38 6.27
N GLY A 72 -7.76 6.83 7.50
CA GLY A 72 -6.93 6.10 8.45
C GLY A 72 -7.51 4.74 8.86
N GLU A 73 -8.83 4.61 8.89
CA GLU A 73 -9.49 3.33 9.19
C GLU A 73 -9.25 2.30 8.09
N VAL A 74 -9.27 2.71 6.81
CA VAL A 74 -8.93 1.83 5.69
C VAL A 74 -7.46 1.40 5.79
N ARG A 75 -6.56 2.32 6.12
CA ARG A 75 -5.13 2.03 6.32
C ARG A 75 -4.91 1.05 7.49
N LEU A 76 -5.66 1.19 8.59
CA LEU A 76 -5.65 0.26 9.72
C LEU A 76 -6.13 -1.15 9.33
N TRP A 77 -7.22 -1.27 8.57
CA TRP A 77 -7.68 -2.58 8.10
C TRP A 77 -6.73 -3.20 7.07
N ALA A 78 -6.13 -2.38 6.21
CA ALA A 78 -5.11 -2.83 5.27
C ALA A 78 -3.89 -3.38 6.02
N SER A 79 -3.42 -2.70 7.08
CA SER A 79 -2.30 -3.18 7.88
C SER A 79 -2.62 -4.51 8.57
N LYS A 80 -3.82 -4.68 9.13
CA LYS A 80 -4.25 -5.97 9.71
C LYS A 80 -4.26 -7.09 8.66
N CYS A 81 -4.73 -6.83 7.44
CA CYS A 81 -4.68 -7.82 6.35
C CYS A 81 -3.23 -8.17 5.97
N LEU A 82 -2.36 -7.17 5.86
CA LEU A 82 -0.97 -7.36 5.49
C LEU A 82 -0.19 -8.17 6.53
N ALA A 83 -0.45 -7.98 7.82
CA ALA A 83 0.13 -8.80 8.87
C ALA A 83 -0.22 -10.29 8.69
N GLU A 84 -1.47 -10.60 8.34
CA GLU A 84 -1.87 -11.98 8.04
C GLU A 84 -1.24 -12.51 6.75
N VAL A 85 -1.10 -11.69 5.71
CA VAL A 85 -0.39 -12.10 4.50
C VAL A 85 1.07 -12.45 4.82
N LEU A 86 1.78 -11.63 5.60
CA LEU A 86 3.14 -11.96 6.01
C LEU A 86 3.17 -13.31 6.75
N ARG A 87 2.26 -13.53 7.70
CA ARG A 87 2.14 -14.82 8.43
C ARG A 87 1.90 -16.02 7.51
N ILE A 88 1.07 -15.87 6.49
CA ILE A 88 0.69 -16.98 5.61
C ILE A 88 1.85 -17.37 4.68
N PHE A 89 2.65 -16.40 4.22
CA PHE A 89 3.63 -16.61 3.17
C PHE A 89 5.09 -16.63 3.64
N VAL A 90 5.37 -16.46 4.94
CA VAL A 90 6.73 -16.70 5.45
C VAL A 90 7.26 -18.08 5.03
N PRO A 91 8.57 -18.21 4.71
CA PRO A 91 9.60 -17.17 4.80
C PRO A 91 9.68 -16.23 3.60
N SER A 92 8.81 -16.38 2.59
CA SER A 92 8.92 -15.67 1.31
C SER A 92 7.59 -14.99 0.95
N PRO A 93 7.32 -13.79 1.51
CA PRO A 93 6.11 -13.03 1.21
C PRO A 93 5.91 -12.82 -0.30
N PRO A 94 4.66 -12.76 -0.81
CA PRO A 94 4.37 -12.74 -2.23
C PRO A 94 4.53 -11.33 -2.83
N PHE A 95 5.46 -10.53 -2.30
CA PHE A 95 5.67 -9.14 -2.69
C PHE A 95 7.11 -8.95 -3.20
N GLU A 96 7.27 -8.01 -4.11
CA GLU A 96 8.61 -7.54 -4.48
C GLU A 96 9.23 -6.74 -3.32
N THR A 97 10.56 -6.74 -3.20
CA THR A 97 11.29 -6.11 -2.08
C THR A 97 11.03 -4.60 -2.02
N GLU A 98 10.73 -3.95 -3.14
CA GLU A 98 10.37 -2.53 -3.21
C GLU A 98 9.03 -2.22 -2.51
N ARG A 99 8.23 -3.24 -2.19
CA ARG A 99 6.99 -3.11 -1.42
C ARG A 99 7.20 -3.18 0.08
N PHE A 100 8.33 -3.69 0.55
CA PHE A 100 8.57 -3.86 1.98
C PHE A 100 8.63 -2.53 2.74
N PRO A 101 9.31 -1.46 2.26
CA PRO A 101 9.34 -0.19 2.99
C PRO A 101 7.94 0.43 3.15
N PRO A 102 7.10 0.58 2.10
CA PRO A 102 5.74 1.10 2.27
C PRO A 102 4.84 0.28 3.20
N ILE A 103 5.01 -1.05 3.24
CA ILE A 103 4.28 -1.92 4.16
C ILE A 103 4.72 -1.65 5.60
N MET A 104 6.03 -1.54 5.84
CA MET A 104 6.56 -1.26 7.17
C MET A 104 6.20 0.15 7.65
N GLU A 105 6.31 1.15 6.77
CA GLU A 105 5.85 2.53 7.04
C GLU A 105 4.38 2.55 7.46
N LEU A 106 3.51 1.79 6.78
CA LEU A 106 2.11 1.67 7.15
C LEU A 106 1.94 1.04 8.55
N PHE A 107 2.69 -0.01 8.88
CA PHE A 107 2.66 -0.58 10.22
C PHE A 107 3.04 0.46 11.27
N LEU A 108 4.16 1.15 11.09
CA LEU A 108 4.62 2.19 12.01
C LEU A 108 3.62 3.35 12.14
N GLU A 109 2.98 3.76 11.05
CA GLU A 109 1.92 4.77 11.07
C GLU A 109 0.75 4.33 11.97
N GLN A 110 0.30 3.08 11.85
CA GLN A 110 -0.79 2.57 12.69
C GLN A 110 -0.36 2.37 14.15
N LEU A 111 0.88 1.94 14.38
CA LEU A 111 1.44 1.81 15.74
C LEU A 111 1.63 3.17 16.42
N SER A 112 1.74 4.28 15.67
CA SER A 112 1.77 5.63 16.24
C SER A 112 0.50 6.00 17.02
N LEU A 113 -0.60 5.27 16.82
CA LEU A 113 -1.86 5.43 17.56
C LEU A 113 -1.75 4.97 19.02
N LEU A 114 -0.72 4.19 19.37
CA LEU A 114 -0.45 3.73 20.74
C LEU A 114 -0.13 4.88 21.71
N ARG A 115 0.22 6.07 21.20
CA ARG A 115 0.45 7.27 22.02
C ARG A 115 -0.77 7.79 22.79
N ASN A 116 -1.98 7.31 22.47
CA ASN A 116 -3.20 7.77 23.12
C ASN A 116 -4.05 6.58 23.63
N PRO A 117 -3.77 6.08 24.84
CA PRO A 117 -4.52 4.96 25.45
C PRO A 117 -6.01 5.19 25.64
N SER A 118 -6.47 6.45 25.64
CA SER A 118 -7.89 6.78 25.78
C SER A 118 -8.66 6.77 24.46
N ALA A 119 -7.97 6.71 23.32
CA ALA A 119 -8.61 6.66 22.00
C ALA A 119 -9.16 5.25 21.73
N ALA A 120 -10.36 5.17 21.12
CA ALA A 120 -10.94 3.89 20.70
C ALA A 120 -10.05 3.12 19.72
N THR A 121 -9.20 3.82 18.95
CA THR A 121 -8.25 3.22 18.01
C THR A 121 -7.04 2.57 18.67
N TYR A 122 -6.80 2.82 19.96
CA TYR A 122 -5.67 2.25 20.69
C TYR A 122 -5.72 0.72 20.69
N ALA A 123 -6.89 0.14 20.98
CA ALA A 123 -7.06 -1.31 21.05
C ALA A 123 -6.69 -1.99 19.72
N TYR A 124 -7.12 -1.41 18.59
CA TYR A 124 -6.79 -1.97 17.27
C TYR A 124 -5.31 -1.87 16.91
N ALA A 125 -4.63 -0.79 17.33
CA ALA A 125 -3.19 -0.64 17.13
C ALA A 125 -2.40 -1.60 18.03
N PHE A 126 -2.89 -1.84 19.25
CA PHE A 126 -2.28 -2.79 20.18
C PHE A 126 -2.41 -4.24 19.68
N GLU A 127 -3.59 -4.63 19.20
CA GLU A 127 -3.78 -5.94 18.54
C GLU A 127 -2.85 -6.12 17.33
N LEU A 128 -2.62 -5.06 16.55
CA LEU A 128 -1.68 -5.10 15.43
C LEU A 128 -0.24 -5.30 15.92
N LEU A 129 0.17 -4.61 17.00
CA LEU A 129 1.48 -4.79 17.61
C LEU A 129 1.69 -6.24 18.07
N GLU A 130 0.73 -6.78 18.81
CA GLU A 130 0.77 -8.17 19.29
C GLU A 130 0.92 -9.15 18.12
N ARG A 131 0.14 -8.93 17.05
CA ARG A 131 0.23 -9.78 15.86
C ARG A 131 1.58 -9.66 15.16
N LEU A 132 2.15 -8.47 15.03
CA LEU A 132 3.46 -8.26 14.41
C LEU A 132 4.60 -8.87 15.24
N GLU A 133 4.50 -8.83 16.57
CA GLU A 133 5.45 -9.49 17.47
C GLU A 133 5.37 -11.01 17.32
N GLU A 134 4.16 -11.58 17.38
CA GLU A 134 3.88 -13.01 17.28
C GLU A 134 4.49 -13.62 16.01
N ILE A 135 4.35 -12.92 14.87
CA ILE A 135 4.83 -13.41 13.56
C ILE A 135 6.26 -12.93 13.23
N ARG A 136 6.92 -12.22 14.16
CA ARG A 136 8.21 -11.56 13.94
C ARG A 136 8.21 -10.62 12.72
N GLY A 137 7.10 -9.94 12.47
CA GLY A 137 6.85 -9.12 11.27
C GLY A 137 7.82 -7.97 11.08
N PHE A 138 8.39 -7.42 12.17
CA PHE A 138 9.41 -6.37 12.10
C PHE A 138 10.71 -6.81 11.43
N MET A 139 10.97 -8.13 11.35
CA MET A 139 12.14 -8.64 10.64
C MET A 139 12.15 -8.28 9.15
N LEU A 140 10.98 -7.95 8.57
CA LEU A 140 10.85 -7.49 7.19
C LEU A 140 11.69 -6.23 6.90
N ILE A 141 12.02 -5.42 7.92
CA ILE A 141 12.93 -4.28 7.79
C ILE A 141 14.26 -4.73 7.18
N PHE A 142 14.80 -5.88 7.61
CA PHE A 142 16.12 -6.36 7.20
C PHE A 142 16.18 -6.91 5.78
N ASP A 143 15.02 -7.07 5.13
CA ASP A 143 14.92 -7.45 3.72
C ASP A 143 14.83 -6.21 2.78
N CYS A 144 14.89 -4.99 3.35
CA CYS A 144 14.89 -3.73 2.60
C CYS A 144 16.31 -3.27 2.19
N SER A 145 16.40 -2.19 1.41
CA SER A 145 17.70 -1.59 1.06
C SER A 145 18.40 -1.03 2.31
N PRO A 146 19.75 -0.91 2.34
CA PRO A 146 20.46 -0.38 3.50
C PRO A 146 19.99 1.01 3.96
N ALA A 147 19.64 1.90 3.03
CA ALA A 147 19.12 3.22 3.35
C ALA A 147 17.72 3.16 4.00
N ASP A 148 16.87 2.26 3.52
CA ASP A 148 15.53 2.05 4.09
C ASP A 148 15.62 1.40 5.47
N VAL A 149 16.54 0.44 5.66
CA VAL A 149 16.80 -0.21 6.96
C VAL A 149 17.13 0.83 8.02
N GLU A 150 18.09 1.73 7.75
CA GLU A 150 18.49 2.78 8.69
C GLU A 150 17.30 3.68 9.07
N SER A 151 16.55 4.15 8.06
CA SER A 151 15.38 5.02 8.26
C SER A 151 14.26 4.33 9.05
N LEU A 152 13.94 3.08 8.72
CA LEU A 152 12.86 2.32 9.34
C LEU A 152 13.19 1.92 10.78
N ILE A 153 14.45 1.58 11.09
CA ILE A 153 14.87 1.29 12.47
C ILE A 153 14.72 2.54 13.35
N VAL A 154 15.16 3.70 12.86
CA VAL A 154 14.99 4.96 13.59
C VAL A 154 13.50 5.28 13.81
N SER A 155 12.68 5.12 12.77
CA SER A 155 11.23 5.35 12.85
C SER A 155 10.53 4.39 13.83
N LEU A 156 10.93 3.11 13.84
CA LEU A 156 10.44 2.13 14.81
C LEU A 156 10.80 2.53 16.24
N ALA A 157 12.06 2.91 16.48
CA ALA A 157 12.50 3.36 17.80
C ALA A 157 11.74 4.61 18.27
N ASP A 158 11.55 5.61 17.40
CA ASP A 158 10.79 6.82 17.72
C ASP A 158 9.31 6.53 18.01
N THR A 159 8.72 5.59 17.27
CA THR A 159 7.34 5.13 17.48
C THR A 159 7.18 4.53 18.88
N CYS A 160 8.11 3.66 19.29
CA CYS A 160 8.12 3.06 20.64
C CYS A 160 8.34 4.11 21.73
N ILE A 161 9.29 5.03 21.55
CA ILE A 161 9.58 6.10 22.51
C ILE A 161 8.37 7.02 22.68
N THR A 162 7.70 7.36 21.58
CA THR A 162 6.53 8.24 21.59
C THR A 162 5.31 7.57 22.22
N ALA A 163 5.12 6.26 22.01
CA ALA A 163 4.04 5.50 22.65
C ALA A 163 4.20 5.36 24.17
N ALA A 164 5.43 5.46 24.69
CA ALA A 164 5.73 5.33 26.11
C ALA A 164 5.56 6.64 26.92
N LYS A 165 5.27 7.76 26.26
CA LYS A 165 5.08 9.08 26.88
C LYS A 165 3.60 9.37 27.12
#